data_AF-A0A0B8NWH4-F1
#
_entry.id   AF-A0A0B8NWH4-F1
#
_cell.length_a   1.000
_cell.length_b   1.000
_cell.length_c   1.000
_cell.angle_alpha   90.00
_cell.angle_beta   90.00
_cell.angle_gamma   90.00
#
_symmetry.space_group_name_H-M   'P 1'
#
loop_
_entity.id
_entity.type
_entity.pdbx_description
1 polymer ?
#
loop_
_entity_poly.entity_id
_entity_poly.type
_entity_poly.pdbx_seq_one_letter_code
_entity_poly.pdbx_strand_id
1 'polypeptide(L)' 'MIRELEPLQVINCSPEFCHITPACRLKSYLHNAKEAFLAELDKCHLDELLDDNSELLILLSKP' A
#
# COMPACT_ATOMS: atom_id res chain seq x y z
N MET A 1 -8.58 6.59 -2.58
CA MET A 1 -7.93 5.38 -3.17
C MET A 1 -7.56 4.43 -2.04
N ILE A 2 -7.54 3.11 -2.25
CA ILE A 2 -7.14 2.12 -1.20
C ILE A 2 -5.78 2.46 -0.58
N ARG A 3 -4.88 3.10 -1.33
CA ARG A 3 -3.59 3.65 -0.90
C ARG A 3 -3.65 4.55 0.36
N GLU A 4 -4.77 5.18 0.66
CA GLU A 4 -4.92 6.07 1.83
C GLU A 4 -5.19 5.30 3.14
N LEU A 5 -5.40 3.98 3.06
CA LEU A 5 -5.73 3.14 4.21
C LEU A 5 -4.51 2.58 4.95
N GLU A 6 -3.30 2.68 4.39
CA GLU A 6 -2.08 2.08 4.97
C GLU A 6 -1.15 3.13 5.62
N PRO A 7 -0.74 2.96 6.89
CA PRO A 7 0.28 3.81 7.52
C PRO A 7 1.64 3.46 6.92
N LEU A 8 2.07 4.25 5.92
CA LEU A 8 3.24 4.08 5.03
C LEU A 8 4.64 3.97 5.69
N GLN A 9 4.75 3.69 6.99
CA GLN A 9 6.03 3.50 7.69
C GLN A 9 6.32 2.02 7.97
N VAL A 10 7.05 1.38 7.05
CA VAL A 10 7.41 -0.05 7.12
C VAL A 10 8.63 -0.32 8.02
N ILE A 11 9.47 0.70 8.30
CA ILE A 11 10.67 0.55 9.12
C ILE A 11 11.04 1.82 9.88
N ASN A 12 11.46 1.66 11.14
CA ASN A 12 12.02 2.72 11.96
C ASN A 12 13.56 2.66 11.91
N CYS A 13 14.18 3.64 11.25
CA CYS A 13 15.64 3.77 11.18
C CYS A 13 16.24 4.76 12.18
N SER A 14 15.48 5.14 13.22
CA SER A 14 16.01 5.96 14.32
C SER A 14 17.25 5.29 14.93
N PRO A 15 18.28 6.06 15.35
CA PRO A 15 19.52 5.53 15.93
C PRO A 15 19.30 4.57 17.12
N GLU A 16 18.17 4.71 17.82
CA GLU A 16 17.76 3.85 18.94
C GLU A 16 17.35 2.43 18.50
N PHE A 17 16.90 2.27 17.25
CA PHE A 17 16.35 1.03 16.70
C PHE A 17 17.18 0.45 15.55
N CYS A 18 18.10 1.25 14.97
CA CYS A 18 18.94 0.85 13.86
C CYS A 18 20.42 1.16 14.16
N HIS A 19 21.15 0.20 14.71
CA HIS A 19 22.58 0.38 15.02
C HIS A 19 23.48 0.57 13.79
N ILE A 20 22.93 0.32 12.60
CA ILE A 20 23.61 0.48 11.31
C ILE A 20 23.02 1.63 10.50
N THR A 21 22.28 2.59 11.08
CA THR A 21 21.56 3.67 10.35
C THR A 21 22.31 4.24 9.14
N PRO A 22 23.58 4.69 9.23
CA PRO A 22 24.28 5.26 8.07
C PRO A 22 24.62 4.25 6.96
N ALA A 23 24.67 2.94 7.27
CA ALA A 23 24.91 1.86 6.32
C ALA A 23 23.66 1.01 6.04
N CYS A 24 22.49 1.38 6.59
CA CYS A 24 21.28 0.57 6.56
C CYS A 24 20.65 0.57 5.16
N ARG A 25 20.99 -0.45 4.36
CA ARG A 25 20.37 -0.67 3.03
C ARG A 25 18.96 -1.23 3.12
N LEU A 26 18.52 -1.71 4.29
CA LEU A 26 17.19 -2.29 4.47
C LEU A 26 16.09 -1.27 4.15
N LYS A 27 16.31 0.01 4.46
CA LYS A 27 15.37 1.09 4.13
C LYS A 27 15.08 1.18 2.63
N SER A 28 16.11 1.07 1.77
CA SER A 28 15.91 1.13 0.31
C SER A 28 15.20 -0.12 -0.22
N TYR A 29 15.52 -1.31 0.31
CA TYR A 29 14.82 -2.54 -0.11
C TYR A 29 13.34 -2.49 0.24
N LEU A 30 13.01 -2.06 1.46
CA LEU A 30 11.62 -1.94 1.90
C LEU A 30 10.87 -0.81 1.18
N HIS A 31 11.54 0.31 0.88
CA HIS A 31 10.96 1.35 0.04
C HIS A 31 10.58 0.81 -1.34
N ASN A 32 11.50 0.11 -2.01
CA ASN A 32 11.25 -0.46 -3.34
C ASN A 32 10.10 -1.48 -3.32
N ALA A 33 10.05 -2.34 -2.29
CA ALA A 33 8.95 -3.30 -2.13
C ALA A 33 7.61 -2.60 -1.92
N LYS A 34 7.57 -1.53 -1.11
CA LYS A 34 6.37 -0.72 -0.89
C LYS A 34 5.91 -0.03 -2.18
N GLU A 35 6.82 0.56 -2.95
CA GLU A 35 6.45 1.18 -4.24
C GLU A 35 5.92 0.14 -5.24
N ALA A 36 6.50 -1.07 -5.28
CA ALA A 36 5.97 -2.16 -6.11
C ALA A 36 4.56 -2.60 -5.69
N PHE A 37 4.31 -2.70 -4.38
CA PHE A 37 2.98 -2.99 -3.84
C PHE A 37 1.96 -1.89 -4.20
N LEU A 38 2.33 -0.62 -4.03
CA LEU A 38 1.48 0.51 -4.38
C LEU A 38 1.20 0.56 -5.90
N ALA A 39 2.21 0.29 -6.73
CA ALA A 39 2.04 0.24 -8.17
C ALA A 39 1.10 -0.89 -8.62
N GLU A 40 1.00 -1.99 -7.85
CA GLU A 40 0.01 -3.03 -8.11
C GLU A 40 -1.40 -2.57 -7.72
N LEU A 41 -1.55 -1.94 -6.55
CA LEU A 41 -2.83 -1.37 -6.12
C LEU A 41 -3.33 -0.27 -7.06
N ASP A 42 -2.44 0.53 -7.62
CA ASP A 42 -2.77 1.61 -8.56
C ASP A 42 -3.34 1.07 -9.89
N LYS A 43 -3.14 -0.22 -10.20
CA LYS A 43 -3.75 -0.88 -11.37
C LYS A 43 -5.19 -1.32 -11.10
N CYS A 44 -5.54 -1.60 -9.84
CA CYS A 44 -6.89 -2.03 -9.49
C CYS A 44 -7.82 -0.82 -9.46
N HIS A 45 -8.64 -0.68 -10.50
CA HIS A 45 -9.68 0.33 -10.54
C HIS A 45 -11.02 -0.20 -10.02
N LEU A 46 -11.88 0.70 -9.54
CA LEU A 46 -13.16 0.32 -8.93
C LEU A 46 -14.10 -0.36 -9.93
N ASP A 47 -14.05 0.05 -11.19
CA ASP A 47 -14.74 -0.54 -12.33
C ASP A 47 -14.30 -1.98 -12.59
N GLU A 48 -13.02 -2.33 -12.45
CA GLU A 48 -12.56 -3.73 -12.56
C GLU A 48 -13.02 -4.60 -11.38
N LEU A 49 -13.16 -4.01 -10.18
CA LEU A 49 -13.67 -4.72 -9.00
C LEU A 49 -15.19 -4.96 -9.06
N LEU A 50 -15.89 -4.22 -9.92
CA LEU A 50 -17.34 -4.31 -10.14
C LEU A 50 -17.69 -5.02 -11.45
N ASP A 51 -16.71 -5.23 -12.34
CA ASP A 51 -16.90 -5.97 -13.59
C ASP A 51 -17.33 -7.40 -13.26
N ASP A 52 -18.43 -7.83 -13.86
CA ASP A 52 -19.14 -9.10 -13.60
C ASP A 52 -19.71 -9.29 -12.17
N ASN A 53 -19.86 -8.21 -11.38
CA ASN A 53 -20.32 -8.29 -9.99
C ASN A 53 -21.46 -7.31 -9.65
N SER A 54 -22.53 -7.37 -10.45
CA SER A 54 -23.69 -6.48 -10.36
C SER A 54 -24.40 -6.46 -9.00
N GLU A 55 -24.28 -7.52 -8.19
CA GLU A 55 -24.84 -7.57 -6.84
C GLU A 55 -24.13 -6.62 -5.85
N LEU A 56 -22.82 -6.36 -6.05
CA LEU A 56 -22.06 -5.42 -5.22
C LEU A 56 -22.53 -3.97 -5.41
N LEU A 57 -23.06 -3.62 -6.57
CA LEU A 57 -23.65 -2.29 -6.82
C LEU A 57 -24.81 -1.98 -5.87
N ILE A 58 -25.57 -3.01 -5.47
CA ILE A 58 -26.70 -2.87 -4.53
C ILE A 58 -26.17 -2.47 -3.15
N LEU A 59 -25.04 -3.04 -2.72
CA LEU A 59 -24.42 -2.72 -1.42
C LEU A 59 -23.82 -1.32 -1.38
N LEU A 60 -23.28 -0.84 -2.50
CA LEU A 60 -22.73 0.51 -2.63
C LEU A 60 -23.80 1.59 -2.80
N SER A 61 -25.01 1.22 -3.20
CA SER A 61 -26.14 2.15 -3.40
C SER A 61 -26.96 2.44 -2.14
N LYS A 62 -26.65 1.79 -1.00
CA LYS A 62 -27.30 2.10 0.28
C LYS A 62 -26.71 3.38 0.89
N PRO A 63 -27.56 4.34 1.31
CA PRO A 63 -27.14 5.63 1.87
C PRO A 63 -26.46 5.49 3.24
#